data_AF-W9X0E6-F1
#
_entry.id   AF-W9X0E6-F1
#
_cell.length_a   1.000
_cell.length_b   1.000
_cell.length_c   1.000
_cell.angle_alpha   90.00
_cell.angle_beta   90.00
_cell.angle_gamma   90.00
#
_symmetry.space_group_name_H-M   'P 1'
#
loop_
_entity.id
_entity.type
_entity.pdbx_description
1 polymer ?
#
loop_
_entity_poly.entity_id
_entity_poly.type
_entity_poly.pdbx_seq_one_letter_code
_entity_poly.pdbx_strand_id
1 'polypeptide(L)'
;MEVEQHIRDAVDKKAKILLGGKHGSGPAMRFTMVVVSPSSDKAATGNSFEPTILTDANQSMKIAHEEIFGRVAALFRFFNEDDVIARSNDTDVGLASYIMTNDLARAYRVAAQLPD
;
A
#
# COMPACT_ATOMS: atom_id res chain seq x y z
N MET A 1 2.72 -16.75 -4.81
CA MET A 1 2.13 -16.16 -3.59
C MET A 1 1.18 -15.05 -3.98
N GLU A 2 0.17 -14.78 -3.17
CA GLU A 2 -0.83 -13.72 -3.38
C GLU A 2 -0.19 -12.34 -3.63
N VAL A 3 0.85 -11.98 -2.86
CA VAL A 3 1.64 -10.74 -3.04
C VAL A 3 2.22 -10.60 -4.46
N GLU A 4 2.88 -11.65 -4.95
CA GLU A 4 3.51 -11.63 -6.28
C GLU A 4 2.48 -11.49 -7.40
N GLN A 5 1.31 -12.12 -7.24
CA GLN A 5 0.24 -12.04 -8.23
C GLN A 5 -0.28 -10.60 -8.37
N HIS A 6 -0.45 -9.89 -7.25
CA HIS A 6 -0.87 -8.50 -7.25
C HIS A 6 0.17 -7.56 -7.86
N ILE A 7 1.45 -7.78 -7.56
CA ILE A 7 2.53 -6.97 -8.15
C ILE A 7 2.61 -7.23 -9.65
N ARG A 8 2.50 -8.49 -10.10
CA ARG A 8 2.47 -8.82 -11.54
C ARG A 8 1.28 -8.17 -12.24
N ASP A 9 0.08 -8.29 -11.68
CA ASP A 9 -1.12 -7.63 -12.21
C ASP A 9 -0.94 -6.11 -12.35
N ALA A 10 -0.39 -5.47 -11.32
CA ALA A 10 -0.14 -4.03 -11.34
C ALA A 10 0.89 -3.66 -12.43
N VAL A 11 2.00 -4.39 -12.53
CA VAL A 11 3.04 -4.14 -13.55
C VAL A 11 2.51 -4.38 -14.97
N ASP A 12 1.73 -5.43 -15.19
CA ASP A 12 1.09 -5.73 -16.47
C ASP A 12 0.14 -4.59 -16.87
N LYS A 13 -0.54 -4.00 -15.89
CA LYS A 13 -1.39 -2.80 -16.01
C LYS A 13 -0.63 -1.47 -15.89
N LYS A 14 0.69 -1.50 -16.09
CA LYS A 14 1.59 -0.34 -16.23
C LYS A 14 1.92 0.43 -14.94
N ALA A 15 1.65 -0.13 -13.75
CA ALA A 15 2.27 0.37 -12.53
C ALA A 15 3.80 0.17 -12.61
N LYS A 16 4.54 1.00 -11.87
CA LYS A 16 5.99 0.90 -11.76
C LYS A 16 6.39 0.50 -10.36
N ILE A 17 7.38 -0.38 -10.25
CA ILE A 17 8.02 -0.70 -8.98
C ILE A 17 9.05 0.41 -8.69
N LEU A 18 8.77 1.24 -7.69
CA LEU A 18 9.69 2.28 -7.22
C LEU A 18 10.77 1.69 -6.28
N LEU A 19 10.36 0.74 -5.44
CA LEU A 19 11.22 0.06 -4.47
C LEU A 19 10.76 -1.39 -4.33
N GLY A 20 11.69 -2.32 -4.08
CA GLY A 20 11.40 -3.72 -3.77
C GLY A 20 11.08 -4.57 -5.01
N GLY A 21 10.04 -5.39 -4.91
CA GLY A 21 9.53 -6.21 -6.01
C GLY A 21 10.22 -7.56 -6.19
N LYS A 22 11.09 -7.98 -5.26
CA LYS A 22 11.83 -9.23 -5.35
C LYS A 22 11.49 -10.19 -4.21
N HIS A 23 11.56 -11.47 -4.54
CA HIS A 23 11.58 -12.53 -3.55
C HIS A 23 12.97 -12.57 -2.91
N GLY A 24 13.07 -12.41 -1.60
CA GLY A 24 14.34 -12.34 -0.89
C GLY A 24 15.01 -13.70 -0.81
N SER A 25 16.15 -13.87 -1.49
CA SER A 25 17.16 -14.90 -1.19
C SER A 25 18.44 -14.28 -0.61
N GLY A 26 18.41 -12.99 -0.23
CA GLY A 26 19.55 -12.22 0.27
C GLY A 26 19.37 -11.76 1.72
N PRO A 27 20.46 -11.35 2.39
CA PRO A 27 20.39 -10.84 3.76
C PRO A 27 19.44 -9.64 3.78
N ALA A 28 18.50 -9.65 4.74
CA ALA A 28 17.45 -8.65 4.89
C ALA A 28 18.02 -7.24 4.67
N MET A 29 17.42 -6.49 3.74
CA MET A 29 17.79 -5.10 3.43
C MET A 29 18.02 -4.32 4.73
N ARG A 30 19.17 -3.66 4.82
CA ARG A 30 19.64 -2.86 5.96
C ARG A 30 18.91 -1.51 6.09
N PHE A 31 17.68 -1.41 5.60
CA PHE A 31 16.72 -0.37 5.97
C PHE A 31 15.76 -0.99 6.97
N THR A 32 16.21 -1.09 8.21
CA THR A 32 15.33 -1.41 9.33
C THR A 32 14.42 -0.20 9.53
N MET A 33 13.23 -0.21 8.92
CA MET A 33 12.08 0.29 9.65
C MET A 33 12.13 -0.48 10.97
N VAL A 34 12.36 0.22 12.09
CA VAL A 34 12.40 -0.40 13.40
C VAL A 34 11.01 -0.93 13.70
N VAL A 35 10.74 -2.14 13.21
CA VAL A 35 9.72 -3.00 13.75
C VAL A 35 10.37 -3.55 15.01
N VAL A 36 10.04 -2.97 16.16
CA VAL A 36 10.31 -3.62 17.43
C VAL A 36 9.40 -4.85 17.47
N SER A 37 9.81 -5.94 16.83
CA SER A 37 9.27 -7.26 17.15
C SER A 37 9.97 -7.73 18.42
N PRO A 38 9.23 -8.12 19.48
CA PRO A 38 9.82 -8.54 20.75
C PRO A 38 10.54 -9.89 20.71
N SER A 39 10.93 -10.41 19.54
CA SER A 39 11.71 -11.64 19.42
C SER A 39 12.98 -11.41 18.62
N SER A 40 14.07 -11.13 19.35
CA SER A 40 15.39 -11.58 18.95
C SER A 40 15.37 -13.11 18.79
N ASP A 41 16.22 -13.64 17.91
CA ASP A 41 16.51 -15.08 17.78
C ASP A 41 15.61 -15.89 16.84
N LYS A 42 15.52 -15.44 15.58
CA LYS A 42 15.70 -16.27 14.37
C LYS A 42 15.51 -15.38 13.15
N ALA A 43 16.55 -15.20 12.34
CA ALA A 43 16.38 -14.67 10.99
C ALA A 43 15.38 -15.59 10.29
N ALA A 44 14.16 -15.10 10.06
CA ALA A 44 13.11 -15.87 9.43
C ALA A 44 13.59 -16.27 8.03
N THR A 45 13.98 -17.53 7.85
CA THR A 45 14.17 -18.18 6.55
C THR A 45 12.80 -18.47 5.90
N GLY A 46 11.87 -17.54 6.04
CA GLY A 46 10.48 -17.68 5.64
C GLY A 46 10.19 -16.69 4.53
N ASN A 47 9.95 -17.21 3.32
CA ASN A 47 9.11 -16.65 2.24
C ASN A 47 8.99 -15.11 2.22
N SER A 48 10.12 -14.41 2.30
CA SER A 48 10.13 -12.98 2.58
C SER A 48 10.09 -12.22 1.26
N PHE A 49 8.98 -11.55 0.99
CA PHE A 49 8.91 -10.60 -0.10
C PHE A 49 9.45 -9.24 0.35
N GLU A 50 10.25 -8.57 -0.49
CA GLU A 50 10.80 -7.25 -0.18
C GLU A 50 9.68 -6.21 0.02
N PRO A 51 9.83 -5.25 0.96
CA PRO A 51 8.95 -4.07 1.02
C PRO A 51 8.88 -3.41 -0.35
N THR A 52 7.66 -3.28 -0.88
CA THR A 52 7.45 -2.86 -2.27
C THR A 52 6.60 -1.60 -2.33
N ILE A 53 7.05 -0.61 -3.09
CA ILE A 53 6.28 0.60 -3.38
C ILE A 53 5.94 0.58 -4.87
N LEU A 54 4.65 0.64 -5.19
CA LEU A 54 4.15 0.76 -6.55
C LEU A 54 3.73 2.21 -6.80
N THR A 55 4.17 2.77 -7.92
CA THR A 55 3.71 4.07 -8.44
C THR A 55 2.89 3.88 -9.70
N ASP A 56 2.17 4.94 -10.10
CA ASP A 56 1.26 4.95 -11.25
C ASP A 56 0.15 3.87 -11.11
N ALA A 57 -0.28 3.57 -9.87
CA ALA A 57 -1.38 2.64 -9.61
C ALA A 57 -2.73 3.25 -10.02
N ASN A 58 -3.66 2.41 -10.47
CA ASN A 58 -5.00 2.82 -10.91
C ASN A 58 -6.08 1.78 -10.58
N GLN A 59 -7.35 2.18 -10.69
CA GLN A 59 -8.51 1.38 -10.27
C GLN A 59 -8.73 0.08 -11.06
N SER A 60 -8.04 -0.15 -12.17
CA SER A 60 -8.14 -1.43 -12.89
C SER A 60 -7.32 -2.54 -12.24
N MET A 61 -6.43 -2.24 -11.29
CA MET A 61 -5.51 -3.19 -10.67
C MET A 61 -6.14 -3.91 -9.48
N LYS A 62 -5.78 -5.18 -9.28
CA LYS A 62 -6.24 -5.96 -8.12
C LYS A 62 -5.92 -5.29 -6.79
N ILE A 63 -4.73 -4.67 -6.68
CA ILE A 63 -4.29 -3.97 -5.46
C ILE A 63 -5.17 -2.78 -5.06
N ALA A 64 -6.08 -2.33 -5.94
CA ALA A 64 -7.04 -1.29 -5.59
C ALA A 64 -8.26 -1.84 -4.83
N HIS A 65 -8.54 -3.15 -4.92
CA HIS A 65 -9.78 -3.78 -4.45
C HIS A 65 -9.56 -4.95 -3.49
N GLU A 66 -8.41 -5.61 -3.60
CA GLU A 66 -8.06 -6.81 -2.84
C GLU A 66 -7.04 -6.46 -1.74
N GLU A 67 -7.27 -6.97 -0.52
CA GLU A 67 -6.35 -6.81 0.59
C GLU A 67 -5.23 -7.87 0.52
N ILE A 68 -3.99 -7.42 0.32
CA ILE A 68 -2.84 -8.31 0.05
C ILE A 68 -2.20 -8.84 1.34
N PHE A 69 -2.47 -8.20 2.49
CA PHE A 69 -1.81 -8.46 3.79
C PHE A 69 -0.27 -8.57 3.72
N GLY A 70 0.33 -7.92 2.71
CA GLY A 70 1.75 -7.97 2.41
C GLY A 70 2.43 -6.61 2.61
N ARG A 71 3.76 -6.60 2.57
CA ARG A 71 4.57 -5.37 2.67
C ARG A 71 4.56 -4.59 1.35
N VAL A 72 3.38 -4.17 0.89
CA VAL A 72 3.19 -3.47 -0.38
C VAL A 72 2.39 -2.19 -0.15
N ALA A 73 2.88 -1.07 -0.67
CA ALA A 73 2.16 0.19 -0.72
C ALA A 73 1.95 0.61 -2.18
N ALA A 74 0.69 0.86 -2.57
CA ALA A 74 0.34 1.37 -3.90
C ALA A 74 0.01 2.85 -3.82
N LEU A 75 0.67 3.65 -4.66
CA LEU A 75 0.48 5.09 -4.72
C LEU A 75 -0.41 5.45 -5.91
N PHE A 76 -1.57 6.01 -5.59
CA PHE A 76 -2.56 6.46 -6.54
C PHE A 76 -2.51 7.99 -6.65
N ARG A 77 -2.33 8.51 -7.86
CA ARG A 77 -2.39 9.97 -8.09
C ARG A 77 -3.85 10.41 -8.19
N PHE A 78 -4.14 11.59 -7.65
CA PHE A 78 -5.40 12.30 -7.80
C PHE A 78 -5.12 13.80 -7.98
N PHE A 79 -6.10 14.54 -8.49
CA PHE A 79 -5.97 15.98 -8.75
C PHE A 79 -7.08 16.82 -8.12
N ASN A 80 -8.19 16.19 -7.75
CA ASN A 80 -9.34 16.86 -7.18
C ASN A 80 -9.81 16.09 -5.94
N GLU A 81 -10.42 16.82 -5.01
CA GLU A 81 -10.83 16.30 -3.70
C GLU A 81 -12.02 15.33 -3.83
N ASP A 82 -13.00 15.64 -4.68
CA ASP A 82 -14.21 14.84 -4.85
C ASP A 82 -13.91 13.45 -5.45
N ASP A 83 -12.98 13.36 -6.41
CA ASP A 83 -12.51 12.12 -7.05
C ASP A 83 -11.77 11.24 -6.03
N VAL A 84 -10.88 11.81 -5.22
CA VAL A 84 -10.16 11.00 -4.23
C VAL A 84 -11.10 10.49 -3.14
N ILE A 85 -12.09 11.29 -2.70
CA ILE A 85 -13.11 10.84 -1.75
C ILE A 85 -13.95 9.71 -2.37
N ALA A 86 -14.47 9.91 -3.59
CA ALA A 86 -15.27 8.90 -4.27
C ALA A 86 -14.48 7.59 -4.44
N ARG A 87 -13.21 7.67 -4.82
CA ARG A 87 -12.32 6.52 -4.98
C ARG A 87 -11.90 5.86 -3.67
N SER A 88 -11.79 6.62 -2.58
CA SER A 88 -11.53 6.08 -1.25
C SER A 88 -12.75 5.37 -0.67
N ASN A 89 -13.96 5.73 -1.11
CA ASN A 89 -15.22 5.12 -0.70
C ASN A 89 -15.65 3.96 -1.60
N ASP A 90 -15.03 3.79 -2.78
CA ASP A 90 -15.26 2.69 -3.72
C ASP A 90 -14.52 1.42 -3.27
N THR A 91 -14.91 0.91 -2.11
CA THR A 91 -14.33 -0.27 -1.46
C THR A 91 -15.39 -0.92 -0.56
N ASP A 92 -15.41 -2.26 -0.50
CA ASP A 92 -16.33 -3.02 0.35
C ASP A 92 -15.92 -3.01 1.84
N VAL A 93 -14.75 -2.43 2.16
CA VAL A 93 -14.18 -2.36 3.52
C VAL A 93 -13.80 -0.93 3.89
N GLY A 94 -13.86 -0.60 5.19
CA GLY A 94 -13.52 0.73 5.71
C GLY A 94 -12.98 0.67 7.15
N LEU A 95 -11.80 0.07 7.36
CA LEU A 95 -11.24 -0.10 8.71
C LEU A 95 -10.65 1.19 9.30
N ALA A 96 -9.92 1.95 8.48
CA ALA A 96 -9.28 3.18 8.89
C ALA A 96 -8.92 4.03 7.67
N SER A 97 -8.98 5.36 7.85
CA SER A 97 -8.54 6.34 6.87
C SER A 97 -7.66 7.41 7.51
N TYR A 98 -6.68 7.90 6.75
CA TYR A 98 -5.75 8.93 7.20
C TYR A 98 -5.71 10.09 6.21
N ILE A 99 -5.85 11.31 6.72
CA ILE A 99 -5.78 12.54 5.92
C ILE A 99 -4.59 13.36 6.40
N MET A 100 -3.70 13.71 5.46
CA MET A 100 -2.49 14.50 5.74
C MET A 100 -2.56 15.81 4.96
N THR A 101 -2.75 16.91 5.67
CA THR A 101 -2.88 18.26 5.10
C THR A 101 -2.49 19.31 6.13
N ASN A 102 -2.00 20.47 5.67
CA ASN A 102 -1.79 21.64 6.53
C ASN A 102 -3.08 22.48 6.71
N ASP A 103 -4.14 22.15 5.98
CA ASP A 103 -5.44 22.82 6.05
C ASP A 103 -6.39 22.01 6.94
N LEU A 104 -6.61 22.48 8.16
CA LEU A 104 -7.46 21.82 9.15
C LEU A 104 -8.93 21.79 8.73
N ALA A 105 -9.44 22.83 8.06
CA ALA A 105 -10.81 22.85 7.58
C ALA A 105 -11.02 21.78 6.50
N ARG A 106 -10.03 21.57 5.64
CA ARG A 106 -10.01 20.46 4.69
C ARG A 106 -9.97 19.11 5.39
N ALA A 107 -9.14 18.93 6.41
CA ALA A 107 -9.06 17.68 7.15
C ALA A 107 -10.43 17.26 7.70
N TYR A 108 -11.16 18.18 8.38
CA TYR A 108 -12.49 17.89 8.90
C TYR A 108 -13.53 17.62 7.81
N ARG A 109 -13.54 18.42 6.74
CA ARG A 109 -14.50 18.26 5.64
C ARG A 109 -14.33 16.96 4.87
N VAL A 110 -13.10 16.50 4.68
CA VAL A 110 -12.82 15.21 4.05
C VAL A 110 -13.10 14.06 5.01
N ALA A 111 -12.69 14.17 6.28
CA ALA A 111 -12.94 13.12 7.28
C ALA A 111 -14.42 12.82 7.45
N ALA A 112 -15.28 13.83 7.42
CA ALA A 112 -16.74 13.67 7.51
C ALA A 112 -17.37 12.95 6.31
N GLN A 113 -16.62 12.65 5.25
CA GLN A 113 -17.09 11.98 4.03
C GLN A 113 -16.47 10.59 3.84
N LEU A 114 -15.60 10.15 4.76
CA LEU A 114 -15.03 8.81 4.74
C LEU A 114 -15.81 7.88 5.68
N PRO A 115 -15.78 6.56 5.46
CA PRO A 115 -16.46 5.60 6.33
C PRO A 115 -15.77 5.54 7.69
N ASP A 116 -16.56 5.35 8.74
CA ASP A 116 -16.10 5.10 10.13
C ASP A 116 -15.52 3.68 10.29
#